data_AF-A0AAW9CJP8-F1
#
_entry.id   AF-A0AAW9CJP8-F1
#
_cell.length_a   1.000
_cell.length_b   1.000
_cell.length_c   1.000
_cell.angle_alpha   90.00
_cell.angle_beta   90.00
_cell.angle_gamma   90.00
#
_symmetry.space_group_name_H-M   'P 1'
#
loop_
_entity.id
_entity.type
_entity.pdbx_description
1 polymer ?
#
loop_
_entity_poly.entity_id
_entity_poly.type
_entity_poly.pdbx_seq_one_letter_code
_entity_poly.pdbx_strand_id
1 'polypeptide(L)'
;MVSLIVTDAKHKPLRAVDDYTLDLAYGGDENSFKLTCLPQPEAGALIMIDGTEYGGLVTVRNTDGSVEGPTWHGLLSRRILQPDTGRDYLTVSGAAGDVLNMLFKRIGLDALFTASARHAVTIGSYSFDRYTDAYTGIRKMLAANNAKLRLIWADGRVNAYALPVEHYGDSIDSDLLEFKASLDSQPVNHLIGLGTGELKDRAVVHWYADVNGNVSQTQSLTGLAERQAVYDYSNAKPDELNTETRKKLIELQSQGGVEVTITDNTLSMDVGDTVTGRDNRLGITLTVPVAKKIVKSSGGILSVDYECGTASGDTTSLSGSAESNGSTGSGGSGAYYADGVTITMRNNTFSAVVTPSRVDDVEKTAKDAYTLASNYSAEIGKAQQDSIAAIAAAAMNVASITTATPLSASRNGQAVHITATEATAEGSGLMSAADKRKLDGLENYALPAATIATLGGVRPDGSTITVNEDGVITAHATSTGNGILFPVGYVVMNTTGSDPANDFGGVWEERPSLGAHMWERTG
;
A
#
# COMPACT_ATOMS: atom_id res chain seq x y z
N MET A 1 -7.63 -16.20 -2.76
CA MET A 1 -6.81 -17.19 -2.04
C MET A 1 -6.13 -18.03 -3.10
N VAL A 2 -4.83 -18.25 -2.94
CA VAL A 2 -4.05 -19.12 -3.81
C VAL A 2 -3.97 -20.49 -3.17
N SER A 3 -4.36 -21.55 -3.88
CA SER A 3 -4.30 -22.93 -3.38
C SER A 3 -2.95 -23.56 -3.71
N LEU A 4 -2.35 -24.25 -2.74
CA LEU A 4 -1.14 -25.05 -2.94
C LEU A 4 -1.53 -26.48 -3.31
N ILE A 5 -1.02 -26.99 -4.43
CA ILE A 5 -1.19 -28.39 -4.84
C ILE A 5 -0.06 -29.22 -4.23
N VAL A 6 -0.42 -30.39 -3.69
CA VAL A 6 0.51 -31.38 -3.16
C VAL A 6 0.33 -32.70 -3.90
N THR A 7 1.42 -33.30 -4.36
CA THR A 7 1.44 -34.62 -4.99
C THR A 7 1.89 -35.73 -4.03
N ASP A 8 1.81 -36.99 -4.47
CA ASP A 8 2.51 -38.10 -3.82
C ASP A 8 3.97 -38.19 -4.28
N ALA A 9 4.74 -39.11 -3.70
CA ALA A 9 6.12 -39.38 -4.11
C ALA A 9 6.26 -39.94 -5.54
N LYS A 10 5.15 -40.27 -6.22
CA LYS A 10 5.10 -40.63 -7.64
C LYS A 10 4.63 -39.46 -8.52
N HIS A 11 4.53 -38.27 -7.93
CA HIS A 11 4.14 -37.00 -8.55
C HIS A 11 2.71 -36.96 -9.08
N LYS A 12 1.82 -37.83 -8.59
CA LYS A 12 0.39 -37.75 -8.87
C LYS A 12 -0.26 -36.72 -7.94
N PRO A 13 -1.08 -35.78 -8.43
CA PRO A 13 -1.81 -34.84 -7.58
C PRO A 13 -2.64 -35.58 -6.53
N LEU A 14 -2.45 -35.21 -5.25
CA LEU A 14 -3.19 -35.78 -4.13
C LEU A 14 -4.28 -34.84 -3.62
N ARG A 15 -3.95 -33.56 -3.40
CA ARG A 15 -4.85 -32.58 -2.80
C ARG A 15 -4.44 -31.15 -3.13
N ALA A 16 -5.41 -30.24 -3.01
CA ALA A 16 -5.19 -28.81 -2.86
C ALA A 16 -5.25 -28.44 -1.37
N VAL A 17 -4.46 -27.46 -0.95
CA VAL A 17 -4.36 -26.99 0.42
C VAL A 17 -4.47 -25.47 0.43
N ASP A 18 -5.46 -24.95 1.14
CA ASP A 18 -5.68 -23.50 1.28
C ASP A 18 -5.09 -22.93 2.58
N ASP A 19 -4.96 -23.77 3.61
CA ASP A 19 -4.36 -23.40 4.90
C ASP A 19 -2.92 -23.91 4.97
N TYR A 20 -2.00 -23.02 4.65
CA TYR A 20 -0.57 -23.29 4.68
C TYR A 20 0.23 -22.01 4.97
N THR A 21 1.46 -22.21 5.44
CA THR A 21 2.50 -21.18 5.49
C THR A 21 3.66 -21.62 4.62
N LEU A 22 3.95 -20.88 3.55
CA LEU A 22 5.06 -21.12 2.64
C LEU A 22 6.04 -19.96 2.73
N ASP A 23 7.32 -20.27 2.89
CA ASP A 23 8.45 -19.38 2.67
C ASP A 23 9.33 -20.03 1.59
N LEU A 24 9.52 -19.35 0.47
CA LEU A 24 10.19 -19.90 -0.70
C LEU A 24 11.06 -18.82 -1.32
N ALA A 25 12.34 -19.12 -1.55
CA ALA A 25 13.25 -18.19 -2.21
C ALA A 25 14.03 -18.89 -3.32
N TYR A 26 14.30 -18.13 -4.39
CA TYR A 26 15.14 -18.59 -5.49
C TYR A 26 15.87 -17.42 -6.15
N GLY A 27 17.02 -17.72 -6.73
CA GLY A 27 17.86 -16.70 -7.36
C GLY A 27 19.30 -16.82 -6.91
N GLY A 28 19.79 -15.82 -6.19
CA GLY A 28 21.19 -15.66 -5.76
C GLY A 28 21.71 -16.83 -4.93
N ASP A 29 21.86 -16.62 -3.63
CA ASP A 29 22.44 -17.57 -2.67
C ASP A 29 21.42 -18.56 -2.06
N GLU A 30 20.12 -18.37 -2.30
CA GLU A 30 19.06 -19.26 -1.80
C GLU A 30 18.20 -19.84 -2.93
N ASN A 31 17.87 -21.13 -2.85
CA ASN A 31 17.03 -21.86 -3.83
C ASN A 31 16.20 -22.97 -3.16
N SER A 32 15.59 -22.65 -2.02
CA SER A 32 14.88 -23.58 -1.14
C SER A 32 13.50 -23.06 -0.74
N PHE A 33 12.70 -23.95 -0.15
CA PHE A 33 11.46 -23.58 0.51
C PHE A 33 11.32 -24.26 1.87
N LYS A 34 10.52 -23.64 2.72
CA LYS A 34 9.95 -24.19 3.94
C LYS A 34 8.44 -24.05 3.89
N LEU A 35 7.73 -25.15 4.12
CA LEU A 35 6.27 -25.23 4.05
C LEU A 35 5.72 -25.86 5.33
N THR A 36 4.72 -25.23 5.92
CA THR A 36 3.92 -25.79 7.00
C THR A 36 2.49 -25.96 6.51
N CYS A 37 2.00 -27.19 6.45
CA CYS A 37 0.61 -27.49 6.12
C CYS A 37 0.17 -28.85 6.67
N LEU A 38 -1.14 -29.04 6.82
CA LEU A 38 -1.72 -30.30 7.30
C LEU A 38 -2.64 -30.93 6.24
N PRO A 39 -2.56 -32.26 6.01
CA PRO A 39 -1.53 -33.16 6.51
C PRO A 39 -0.15 -32.82 5.91
N GLN A 40 0.92 -33.17 6.63
CA GLN A 40 2.29 -32.91 6.19
C GLN A 40 2.59 -33.72 4.90
N PRO A 41 3.15 -33.09 3.84
CA PRO A 41 3.59 -33.82 2.64
C PRO A 41 4.67 -34.87 2.95
N GLU A 42 4.67 -35.96 2.20
CA GLU A 42 5.71 -36.99 2.30
C GLU A 42 7.00 -36.56 1.58
N ALA A 43 8.15 -37.14 1.98
CA ALA A 43 9.38 -36.96 1.22
C ALA A 43 9.22 -37.57 -0.17
N GLY A 44 9.66 -36.84 -1.21
CA GLY A 44 9.42 -37.18 -2.61
C GLY A 44 8.19 -36.52 -3.22
N ALA A 45 7.28 -35.97 -2.41
CA ALA A 45 6.15 -35.20 -2.93
C ALA A 45 6.61 -33.90 -3.59
N LEU A 46 5.88 -33.47 -4.61
CA LEU A 46 6.00 -32.13 -5.17
C LEU A 46 4.96 -31.21 -4.54
N ILE A 47 5.34 -29.97 -4.32
CA ILE A 47 4.44 -28.88 -3.92
C ILE A 47 4.51 -27.79 -4.96
N MET A 48 3.37 -27.21 -5.33
CA MET A 48 3.31 -26.19 -6.37
C MET A 48 2.08 -25.30 -6.26
N ILE A 49 2.24 -24.07 -6.76
CA ILE A 49 1.13 -23.18 -7.09
C ILE A 49 1.02 -23.17 -8.62
N ASP A 50 -0.10 -23.68 -9.15
CA ASP A 50 -0.32 -23.83 -10.59
C ASP A 50 -0.14 -22.51 -11.36
N GLY A 51 0.54 -22.58 -12.50
CA GLY A 51 0.81 -21.42 -13.36
C GLY A 51 1.91 -20.47 -12.85
N THR A 52 2.52 -20.77 -11.71
CA THR A 52 3.61 -19.95 -11.12
C THR A 52 4.93 -20.69 -11.08
N GLU A 53 5.99 -19.98 -10.67
CA GLU A 53 7.30 -20.57 -10.41
C GLU A 53 7.44 -21.17 -9.00
N TYR A 54 6.37 -21.08 -8.19
CA TYR A 54 6.43 -21.37 -6.77
C TYR A 54 6.14 -22.84 -6.57
N GLY A 55 7.21 -23.61 -6.37
CA GLY A 55 7.13 -25.02 -6.11
C GLY A 55 8.48 -25.67 -5.95
N GLY A 56 8.45 -26.93 -5.54
CA GLY A 56 9.65 -27.69 -5.24
C GLY A 56 9.38 -29.16 -4.91
N LEU A 57 10.46 -29.85 -4.59
CA LEU A 57 10.46 -31.24 -4.13
C LEU A 57 10.61 -31.28 -2.62
N VAL A 58 9.75 -31.99 -1.91
CA VAL A 58 9.87 -32.20 -0.47
C VAL A 58 10.99 -33.23 -0.22
N THR A 59 12.02 -32.83 0.53
CA THR A 59 13.16 -33.72 0.86
C THR A 59 13.37 -33.92 2.35
N VAL A 60 12.86 -33.02 3.18
CA VAL A 60 13.01 -33.04 4.64
C VAL A 60 11.63 -32.88 5.28
N ARG A 61 11.37 -33.64 6.34
CA ARG A 61 10.18 -33.52 7.19
C ARG A 61 10.64 -33.27 8.62
N ASN A 62 10.15 -32.18 9.20
CA ASN A 62 10.50 -31.76 10.55
C ASN A 62 9.44 -32.19 11.56
N THR A 63 9.85 -32.34 12.82
CA THR A 63 8.96 -32.70 13.94
C THR A 63 8.00 -31.57 14.33
N ASP A 64 8.30 -30.33 13.95
CA ASP A 64 7.45 -29.15 14.14
C ASP A 64 6.27 -29.08 13.14
N GLY A 65 6.16 -30.05 12.24
CA GLY A 65 5.12 -30.13 11.21
C GLY A 65 5.50 -29.47 9.88
N SER A 66 6.65 -28.79 9.81
CA SER A 66 7.14 -28.19 8.56
C SER A 66 7.85 -29.21 7.65
N VAL A 67 7.93 -28.92 6.36
CA VAL A 67 8.70 -29.65 5.36
C VAL A 67 9.58 -28.69 4.58
N GLU A 68 10.73 -29.19 4.12
CA GLU A 68 11.72 -28.38 3.41
C GLU A 68 12.24 -29.11 2.18
N GLY A 69 12.71 -28.33 1.21
CA GLY A 69 13.37 -28.88 0.05
C GLY A 69 13.77 -27.85 -1.00
N PRO A 70 14.38 -28.32 -2.10
CA PRO A 70 14.76 -27.46 -3.20
C PRO A 70 13.53 -26.97 -3.97
N THR A 71 13.57 -25.71 -4.40
CA THR A 71 12.63 -25.21 -5.42
C THR A 71 12.93 -25.84 -6.80
N TRP A 72 12.17 -25.50 -7.83
CA TRP A 72 12.54 -25.86 -9.22
C TRP A 72 13.97 -25.42 -9.58
N HIS A 73 14.34 -24.21 -9.16
CA HIS A 73 15.68 -23.67 -9.30
C HIS A 73 16.69 -24.47 -8.48
N GLY A 74 16.34 -24.85 -7.25
CA GLY A 74 17.15 -25.70 -6.39
C GLY A 74 17.38 -27.11 -6.92
N LEU A 75 16.43 -27.68 -7.68
CA LEU A 75 16.62 -28.97 -8.34
C LEU A 75 17.67 -28.89 -9.45
N LEU A 76 17.71 -27.76 -10.19
CA LEU A 76 18.74 -27.50 -11.18
C LEU A 76 20.11 -27.24 -10.52
N SER A 77 20.17 -26.48 -9.42
CA SER A 77 21.44 -26.21 -8.72
C SER A 77 22.07 -27.44 -8.06
N ARG A 78 21.28 -28.50 -7.84
CA ARG A 78 21.77 -29.82 -7.36
C ARG A 78 22.29 -30.74 -8.48
N ARG A 79 22.39 -30.25 -9.72
CA ARG A 79 22.92 -30.99 -10.87
C ARG A 79 24.13 -30.28 -11.44
N ILE A 80 25.11 -31.05 -11.93
CA ILE A 80 26.36 -30.51 -12.46
C ILE A 80 26.38 -30.66 -13.99
N LEU A 81 26.70 -29.56 -14.67
CA LEU A 81 27.06 -29.53 -16.08
C LEU A 81 28.57 -29.72 -16.22
N GLN A 82 28.96 -30.89 -16.70
CA GLN A 82 30.36 -31.24 -16.97
C GLN A 82 30.65 -31.32 -18.47
N PRO A 83 31.92 -31.23 -18.92
CA PRO A 83 32.26 -31.52 -20.32
C PRO A 83 31.86 -32.95 -20.75
N ASP A 84 31.69 -33.17 -22.05
CA ASP A 84 31.58 -34.54 -22.58
C ASP A 84 32.90 -35.30 -22.40
N THR A 85 32.85 -36.63 -22.34
CA THR A 85 34.05 -37.45 -22.21
C THR A 85 35.05 -37.13 -23.33
N GLY A 86 36.26 -36.72 -22.95
CA GLY A 86 37.32 -36.34 -23.89
C GLY A 86 37.23 -34.91 -24.43
N ARG A 87 36.34 -34.07 -23.89
CA ARG A 87 36.24 -32.63 -24.22
C ARG A 87 36.65 -31.78 -23.02
N ASP A 88 37.24 -30.62 -23.28
CA ASP A 88 37.65 -29.69 -22.23
C ASP A 88 36.47 -28.93 -21.63
N TYR A 89 35.48 -28.59 -22.47
CA TYR A 89 34.30 -27.80 -22.12
C TYR A 89 33.02 -28.42 -22.69
N LEU A 90 31.89 -28.13 -22.03
CA LEU A 90 30.56 -28.31 -22.61
C LEU A 90 30.25 -27.05 -23.44
N THR A 91 29.94 -27.24 -24.72
CA THR A 91 29.62 -26.13 -25.63
C THR A 91 28.25 -26.37 -26.25
N VAL A 92 27.43 -25.31 -26.32
CA VAL A 92 26.07 -25.36 -26.90
C VAL A 92 25.83 -24.18 -27.82
N SER A 93 24.90 -24.33 -28.74
CA SER A 93 24.38 -23.28 -29.60
C SER A 93 23.04 -23.70 -30.21
N GLY A 94 22.28 -22.74 -30.75
CA GLY A 94 21.00 -22.99 -31.40
C GLY A 94 19.81 -22.42 -30.62
N ALA A 95 18.59 -22.89 -30.91
CA ALA A 95 17.39 -22.38 -30.25
C ALA A 95 17.44 -22.69 -28.74
N ALA A 96 17.14 -21.69 -27.91
CA ALA A 96 17.27 -21.80 -26.46
C ALA A 96 16.41 -22.93 -25.87
N GLY A 97 15.20 -23.16 -26.43
CA GLY A 97 14.35 -24.29 -26.02
C GLY A 97 15.00 -25.65 -26.25
N ASP A 98 15.65 -25.85 -27.40
CA ASP A 98 16.34 -27.10 -27.73
C ASP A 98 17.56 -27.31 -26.84
N VAL A 99 18.33 -26.23 -26.60
CA VAL A 99 19.49 -26.25 -25.70
C VAL A 99 19.03 -26.59 -24.27
N LEU A 100 17.99 -25.95 -23.74
CA LEU A 100 17.46 -26.26 -22.41
C LEU A 100 16.98 -27.72 -22.30
N ASN A 101 16.23 -28.22 -23.30
CA ASN A 101 15.80 -29.62 -23.33
C ASN A 101 16.98 -30.61 -23.37
N MET A 102 18.02 -30.29 -24.14
CA MET A 102 19.27 -31.07 -24.16
C MET A 102 19.91 -31.09 -22.77
N LEU A 103 20.01 -29.93 -22.10
CA LEU A 103 20.60 -29.82 -20.77
C LEU A 103 19.79 -30.60 -19.73
N PHE A 104 18.45 -30.50 -19.74
CA PHE A 104 17.58 -31.26 -18.82
C PHE A 104 17.74 -32.77 -18.99
N LYS A 105 17.83 -33.26 -20.23
CA LYS A 105 18.10 -34.66 -20.52
C LYS A 105 19.48 -35.08 -20.02
N ARG A 106 20.48 -34.23 -20.24
CA ARG A 106 21.86 -34.47 -19.82
C ARG A 106 22.01 -34.61 -18.31
N ILE A 107 21.23 -33.86 -17.53
CA ILE A 107 21.23 -33.92 -16.07
C ILE A 107 20.15 -34.86 -15.48
N GLY A 108 19.46 -35.63 -16.33
CA GLY A 108 18.45 -36.62 -15.93
C GLY A 108 17.21 -36.02 -15.29
N LEU A 109 16.81 -34.83 -15.69
CA LEU A 109 15.63 -34.12 -15.19
C LEU A 109 14.55 -33.90 -16.28
N ASP A 110 14.72 -34.44 -17.48
CA ASP A 110 13.78 -34.34 -18.61
C ASP A 110 12.43 -35.05 -18.40
N ALA A 111 12.30 -35.85 -17.34
CA ALA A 111 11.01 -36.37 -16.90
C ALA A 111 10.13 -35.28 -16.25
N LEU A 112 10.76 -34.33 -15.55
CA LEU A 112 10.09 -33.28 -14.77
C LEU A 112 10.13 -31.93 -15.49
N PHE A 113 11.27 -31.60 -16.11
CA PHE A 113 11.49 -30.33 -16.80
C PHE A 113 11.31 -30.49 -18.32
N THR A 114 10.76 -29.47 -18.94
CA THR A 114 10.68 -29.35 -20.40
C THR A 114 10.78 -27.89 -20.77
N ALA A 115 11.44 -27.58 -21.88
CA ALA A 115 11.50 -26.23 -22.41
C ALA A 115 10.53 -26.07 -23.59
N SER A 116 9.86 -24.93 -23.64
CA SER A 116 8.90 -24.58 -24.69
C SER A 116 9.51 -23.58 -25.68
N ALA A 117 9.18 -23.72 -26.96
CA ALA A 117 9.65 -22.85 -28.04
C ALA A 117 8.92 -21.49 -28.12
N ARG A 118 8.21 -21.06 -27.06
CA ARG A 118 7.31 -19.89 -27.11
C ARG A 118 8.01 -18.56 -27.42
N HIS A 119 9.34 -18.48 -27.38
CA HIS A 119 10.11 -17.26 -27.64
C HIS A 119 11.36 -17.58 -28.48
N ALA A 120 11.65 -16.76 -29.49
CA ALA A 120 12.75 -16.95 -30.44
C ALA A 120 14.12 -16.50 -29.89
N VAL A 121 14.51 -16.99 -28.71
CA VAL A 121 15.87 -16.77 -28.19
C VAL A 121 16.82 -17.79 -28.83
N THR A 122 17.91 -17.32 -29.43
CA THR A 122 18.97 -18.16 -29.99
C THR A 122 20.24 -17.99 -29.17
N ILE A 123 20.83 -19.11 -28.77
CA ILE A 123 22.09 -19.18 -28.06
C ILE A 123 23.22 -19.20 -29.08
N GLY A 124 24.09 -18.18 -29.02
CA GLY A 124 25.37 -18.20 -29.74
C GLY A 124 26.26 -19.35 -29.27
N SER A 125 27.45 -19.51 -29.84
CA SER A 125 28.41 -20.51 -29.35
C SER A 125 28.79 -20.18 -27.90
N TYR A 126 28.25 -20.93 -26.94
CA TYR A 126 28.45 -20.70 -25.51
C TYR A 126 29.21 -21.87 -24.88
N SER A 127 30.26 -21.56 -24.13
CA SER A 127 31.06 -22.53 -23.38
C SER A 127 30.79 -22.36 -21.90
N PHE A 128 30.33 -23.42 -21.24
CA PHE A 128 30.08 -23.40 -19.80
C PHE A 128 31.40 -23.44 -19.01
N ASP A 129 31.38 -22.84 -17.81
CA ASP A 129 32.41 -23.09 -16.79
C ASP A 129 32.48 -24.59 -16.49
N ARG A 130 33.70 -25.13 -16.32
CA ARG A 130 33.86 -26.57 -16.09
C ARG A 130 33.24 -26.96 -14.76
N TYR A 131 32.34 -27.95 -14.78
CA TYR A 131 31.67 -28.49 -13.60
C TYR A 131 30.82 -27.45 -12.83
N THR A 132 30.20 -26.51 -13.54
CA THR A 132 29.22 -25.59 -12.95
C THR A 132 27.91 -26.29 -12.61
N ASP A 133 27.20 -25.83 -11.59
CA ASP A 133 25.83 -26.29 -11.37
C ASP A 133 24.90 -25.83 -12.50
N ALA A 134 23.86 -26.60 -12.77
CA ALA A 134 23.03 -26.39 -13.95
C ALA A 134 22.24 -25.08 -13.88
N TYR A 135 21.83 -24.64 -12.69
CA TYR A 135 21.09 -23.39 -12.56
C TYR A 135 21.98 -22.18 -12.85
N THR A 136 23.15 -22.09 -12.21
CA THR A 136 24.14 -21.03 -12.45
C THR A 136 24.61 -21.02 -13.89
N GLY A 137 24.92 -22.20 -14.45
CA GLY A 137 25.33 -22.34 -15.84
C GLY A 137 24.26 -21.86 -16.82
N ILE A 138 23.00 -22.27 -16.64
CA ILE A 138 21.88 -21.84 -17.50
C ILE A 138 21.66 -20.33 -17.38
N ARG A 139 21.69 -19.76 -16.17
CA ARG A 139 21.54 -18.31 -15.97
C ARG A 139 22.63 -17.53 -16.70
N LYS A 140 23.91 -17.92 -16.56
CA LYS A 140 25.03 -17.28 -17.27
C LYS A 140 24.91 -17.41 -18.78
N MET A 141 24.49 -18.58 -19.27
CA MET A 141 24.25 -18.82 -20.70
C MET A 141 23.17 -17.89 -21.26
N LEU A 142 22.02 -17.79 -20.57
CA LEU A 142 20.92 -16.94 -21.02
C LEU A 142 21.27 -15.45 -20.91
N ALA A 143 21.92 -15.03 -19.82
CA ALA A 143 22.35 -13.64 -19.64
C ALA A 143 23.33 -13.20 -20.74
N ALA A 144 24.25 -14.08 -21.17
CA ALA A 144 25.15 -13.81 -22.28
C ALA A 144 24.43 -13.61 -23.64
N ASN A 145 23.14 -13.96 -23.72
CA ASN A 145 22.29 -13.79 -24.89
C ASN A 145 21.10 -12.84 -24.60
N ASN A 146 21.23 -11.94 -23.61
CA ASN A 146 20.21 -10.98 -23.19
C ASN A 146 18.84 -11.61 -22.87
N ALA A 147 18.88 -12.79 -22.25
CA ALA A 147 17.72 -13.57 -21.85
C ALA A 147 17.78 -13.98 -20.38
N LYS A 148 16.62 -14.33 -19.82
CA LYS A 148 16.42 -14.84 -18.46
C LYS A 148 15.73 -16.20 -18.48
N LEU A 149 15.93 -16.99 -17.43
CA LEU A 149 15.23 -18.26 -17.22
C LEU A 149 13.96 -17.99 -16.41
N ARG A 150 12.82 -18.52 -16.87
CA ARG A 150 11.59 -18.60 -16.08
C ARG A 150 11.10 -20.05 -16.02
N LEU A 151 10.72 -20.52 -14.85
CA LEU A 151 10.30 -21.91 -14.62
C LEU A 151 8.89 -21.95 -14.05
N ILE A 152 7.87 -22.35 -14.80
CA ILE A 152 6.50 -22.45 -14.27
C ILE A 152 6.02 -23.89 -14.20
N TRP A 153 5.19 -24.21 -13.22
CA TRP A 153 4.44 -25.45 -13.25
C TRP A 153 3.24 -25.36 -14.20
N ALA A 154 3.25 -26.16 -15.27
CA ALA A 154 2.16 -26.26 -16.23
C ALA A 154 2.19 -27.61 -16.96
N ASP A 155 1.03 -28.10 -17.36
CA ASP A 155 0.89 -29.36 -18.12
C ASP A 155 1.53 -30.59 -17.43
N GLY A 156 1.53 -30.60 -16.09
CA GLY A 156 2.10 -31.68 -15.27
C GLY A 156 3.63 -31.74 -15.24
N ARG A 157 4.31 -30.68 -15.69
CA ARG A 157 5.76 -30.54 -15.73
C ARG A 157 6.19 -29.13 -15.31
N VAL A 158 7.49 -28.97 -15.07
CA VAL A 158 8.13 -27.65 -14.96
C VAL A 158 8.50 -27.18 -16.36
N ASN A 159 7.72 -26.24 -16.88
CA ASN A 159 7.93 -25.60 -18.16
C ASN A 159 8.98 -24.47 -18.02
N ALA A 160 10.11 -24.64 -18.68
CA ALA A 160 11.18 -23.66 -18.76
C ALA A 160 11.03 -22.76 -19.99
N TYR A 161 11.22 -21.46 -19.79
CA TYR A 161 11.23 -20.47 -20.85
C TYR A 161 12.52 -19.65 -20.79
N ALA A 162 13.15 -19.51 -21.95
CA ALA A 162 14.13 -18.46 -22.19
C ALA A 162 13.38 -17.22 -22.69
N LEU A 163 13.30 -16.20 -21.84
CA LEU A 163 12.59 -14.95 -22.15
C LEU A 163 13.61 -13.82 -22.33
N PRO A 164 13.36 -12.81 -23.17
CA PRO A 164 14.15 -11.58 -23.15
C PRO A 164 14.17 -10.96 -21.74
N VAL A 165 15.29 -10.33 -21.39
CA VAL A 165 15.38 -9.53 -20.16
C VAL A 165 14.46 -8.31 -20.27
N GLU A 166 13.63 -8.09 -19.26
CA GLU A 166 12.77 -6.92 -19.16
C GLU A 166 13.41 -5.85 -18.26
N HIS A 167 13.02 -4.61 -18.50
CA HIS A 167 13.52 -3.45 -17.78
C HIS A 167 12.39 -2.76 -17.03
N TYR A 168 12.64 -2.44 -15.77
CA TYR A 168 11.69 -1.82 -14.86
C TYR A 168 12.34 -0.59 -14.21
N GLY A 169 11.72 0.60 -14.28
CA GLY A 169 12.30 1.81 -13.66
C GLY A 169 11.90 3.15 -14.29
N ASP A 170 11.36 3.15 -15.51
CA ASP A 170 10.78 4.37 -16.11
C ASP A 170 9.37 4.69 -15.57
N SER A 171 8.73 3.73 -14.90
CA SER A 171 7.32 3.77 -14.50
C SER A 171 7.04 3.36 -13.06
N ILE A 172 8.08 3.14 -12.23
CA ILE A 172 7.87 2.81 -10.82
C ILE A 172 7.84 4.11 -10.03
N ASP A 173 6.68 4.45 -9.45
CA ASP A 173 6.53 5.58 -8.55
C ASP A 173 7.45 5.40 -7.34
N SER A 174 8.23 6.43 -7.01
CA SER A 174 9.20 6.42 -5.91
C SER A 174 8.57 6.13 -4.55
N ASP A 175 7.25 6.29 -4.43
CA ASP A 175 6.49 6.11 -3.20
C ASP A 175 6.17 4.63 -2.90
N LEU A 176 6.40 3.73 -3.86
CA LEU A 176 6.16 2.27 -3.75
C LEU A 176 7.43 1.45 -3.52
N LEU A 177 8.60 2.10 -3.40
CA LEU A 177 9.91 1.44 -3.30
C LEU A 177 10.68 1.92 -2.08
N GLU A 178 11.00 1.02 -1.15
CA GLU A 178 12.05 1.32 -0.15
C GLU A 178 13.42 1.07 -0.80
N PHE A 179 14.00 2.12 -1.39
CA PHE A 179 15.31 2.05 -2.02
C PHE A 179 16.42 2.33 -0.99
N LYS A 180 17.17 1.30 -0.59
CA LYS A 180 18.40 1.47 0.19
C LYS A 180 19.60 1.25 -0.71
N ALA A 181 20.16 2.34 -1.22
CA ALA A 181 21.44 2.31 -1.91
C ALA A 181 22.56 2.86 -1.02
N SER A 182 23.64 2.11 -0.94
CA SER A 182 24.96 2.61 -0.59
C SER A 182 25.80 2.64 -1.85
N LEU A 183 26.41 3.78 -2.17
CA LEU A 183 27.43 3.87 -3.20
C LEU A 183 28.78 3.81 -2.50
N ASP A 184 29.60 2.79 -2.79
CA ASP A 184 31.03 2.91 -2.50
C ASP A 184 31.57 3.99 -3.42
N SER A 185 31.92 5.15 -2.86
CA SER A 185 32.49 6.25 -3.65
C SER A 185 33.94 5.96 -4.07
N GLN A 186 34.51 4.84 -3.62
CA GLN A 186 35.85 4.39 -3.97
C GLN A 186 35.96 2.85 -4.02
N PRO A 187 35.31 2.19 -5.00
CA PRO A 187 35.50 0.76 -5.22
C PRO A 187 36.96 0.46 -5.59
N VAL A 188 37.38 -0.80 -5.45
CA VAL A 188 38.71 -1.23 -5.93
C VAL A 188 38.81 -0.88 -7.40
N ASN A 189 39.76 -0.03 -7.76
CA ASN A 189 39.95 0.44 -9.14
C ASN A 189 41.31 0.06 -9.70
N HIS A 190 42.11 -0.70 -8.95
CA HIS A 190 43.32 -1.35 -9.41
C HIS A 190 43.41 -2.75 -8.81
N LEU A 191 43.30 -3.78 -9.65
CA LEU A 191 43.43 -5.18 -9.23
C LEU A 191 44.72 -5.80 -9.78
N ILE A 192 45.53 -6.34 -8.87
CA ILE A 192 46.77 -7.04 -9.17
C ILE A 192 46.49 -8.55 -9.11
N GLY A 193 46.43 -9.20 -10.27
CA GLY A 193 46.29 -10.64 -10.38
C GLY A 193 47.64 -11.35 -10.23
N LEU A 194 47.71 -12.34 -9.35
CA LEU A 194 48.91 -13.15 -9.13
C LEU A 194 48.65 -14.61 -9.50
N GLY A 195 49.33 -15.12 -10.52
CA GLY A 195 49.17 -16.48 -11.04
C GLY A 195 50.31 -17.42 -10.66
N THR A 196 50.56 -18.42 -11.50
CA THR A 196 51.64 -19.41 -11.32
C THR A 196 53.03 -18.80 -11.34
N GLY A 197 53.98 -19.48 -10.69
CA GLY A 197 55.40 -19.10 -10.65
C GLY A 197 55.82 -18.54 -9.30
N GLU A 198 57.11 -18.48 -9.05
CA GLU A 198 57.68 -18.09 -7.76
C GLU A 198 58.44 -16.78 -7.86
N LEU A 199 58.35 -15.96 -6.81
CA LEU A 199 59.10 -14.70 -6.68
C LEU A 199 58.99 -13.82 -7.93
N LYS A 200 60.11 -13.53 -8.59
CA LYS A 200 60.20 -12.69 -9.80
C LYS A 200 59.57 -13.34 -11.04
N ASP A 201 59.42 -14.66 -11.03
CA ASP A 201 58.91 -15.44 -12.15
C ASP A 201 57.41 -15.73 -11.99
N ARG A 202 56.78 -15.18 -10.93
CA ARG A 202 55.34 -15.24 -10.71
C ARG A 202 54.62 -14.43 -11.79
N ALA A 203 53.60 -15.02 -12.40
CA ALA A 203 52.74 -14.32 -13.34
C ALA A 203 51.98 -13.20 -12.61
N VAL A 204 52.16 -11.97 -13.07
CA VAL A 204 51.48 -10.79 -12.50
C VAL A 204 50.78 -10.04 -13.62
N VAL A 205 49.53 -9.65 -13.38
CA VAL A 205 48.76 -8.81 -14.30
C VAL A 205 48.07 -7.68 -13.54
N HIS A 206 47.98 -6.51 -14.17
CA HIS A 206 47.34 -5.34 -13.60
C HIS A 206 46.14 -4.96 -14.45
N TRP A 207 45.01 -4.73 -13.78
CA TRP A 207 43.81 -4.16 -14.38
C TRP A 207 43.38 -2.94 -13.57
N TYR A 208 42.84 -1.95 -14.27
CA TYR A 208 42.41 -0.67 -13.72
C TYR A 208 40.99 -0.35 -14.14
N ALA A 209 40.24 0.34 -13.29
CA ALA A 209 38.92 0.88 -13.60
C ALA A 209 38.97 2.42 -13.61
N ASP A 210 38.37 3.05 -14.61
CA ASP A 210 38.20 4.51 -14.64
C ASP A 210 37.08 5.00 -13.71
N VAL A 211 36.85 6.33 -13.67
CA VAL A 211 35.80 6.95 -12.85
C VAL A 211 34.39 6.45 -13.17
N ASN A 212 34.18 5.87 -14.36
CA ASN A 212 32.92 5.28 -14.80
C ASN A 212 32.88 3.76 -14.62
N GLY A 213 33.90 3.16 -13.99
CA GLY A 213 34.02 1.71 -13.82
C GLY A 213 34.45 0.95 -15.08
N ASN A 214 34.91 1.63 -16.14
CA ASN A 214 35.38 0.93 -17.34
C ASN A 214 36.76 0.31 -17.08
N VAL A 215 36.85 -1.00 -17.27
CA VAL A 215 38.05 -1.78 -16.95
C VAL A 215 39.01 -1.87 -18.14
N SER A 216 40.26 -1.45 -17.94
CA SER A 216 41.35 -1.45 -18.93
C SER A 216 42.71 -1.79 -18.30
N GLN A 217 43.76 -2.01 -19.11
CA GLN A 217 45.13 -2.17 -18.62
C GLN A 217 45.89 -0.83 -18.48
N THR A 218 45.19 0.29 -18.69
CA THR A 218 45.76 1.63 -18.53
C THR A 218 45.34 2.21 -17.19
N GLN A 219 46.30 2.60 -16.37
CA GLN A 219 46.01 3.27 -15.11
C GLN A 219 45.33 4.63 -15.34
N SER A 220 44.12 4.75 -14.82
CA SER A 220 43.23 5.92 -14.95
C SER A 220 43.18 6.76 -13.66
N LEU A 221 43.30 6.12 -12.49
CA LEU A 221 43.22 6.73 -11.17
C LEU A 221 44.55 6.52 -10.41
N THR A 222 45.01 7.55 -9.71
CA THR A 222 46.31 7.58 -9.03
C THR A 222 46.20 8.27 -7.67
N GLY A 223 47.14 7.99 -6.76
CA GLY A 223 47.24 8.69 -5.47
C GLY A 223 46.04 8.37 -4.58
N LEU A 224 45.43 9.39 -3.96
CA LEU A 224 44.29 9.17 -3.06
C LEU A 224 43.06 8.57 -3.77
N ALA A 225 42.94 8.72 -5.08
CA ALA A 225 41.84 8.15 -5.87
C ALA A 225 42.07 6.66 -6.20
N GLU A 226 43.30 6.16 -6.10
CA GLU A 226 43.63 4.77 -6.41
C GLU A 226 43.35 3.86 -5.22
N ARG A 227 42.53 2.83 -5.43
CA ARG A 227 42.29 1.77 -4.44
C ARG A 227 42.72 0.43 -5.02
N GLN A 228 43.77 -0.12 -4.44
CA GLN A 228 44.41 -1.35 -4.90
C GLN A 228 43.91 -2.57 -4.13
N ALA A 229 43.78 -3.71 -4.81
CA ALA A 229 43.62 -5.02 -4.20
C ALA A 229 44.43 -6.08 -4.95
N VAL A 230 44.59 -7.24 -4.32
CA VAL A 230 45.28 -8.40 -4.90
C VAL A 230 44.26 -9.51 -5.15
N TYR A 231 44.34 -10.15 -6.32
CA TYR A 231 43.62 -11.36 -6.65
C TYR A 231 44.62 -12.50 -6.82
N ASP A 232 44.75 -13.31 -5.77
CA ASP A 232 45.64 -14.47 -5.80
C ASP A 232 44.95 -15.65 -6.47
N TYR A 233 45.40 -15.96 -7.69
CA TYR A 233 45.00 -17.13 -8.44
C TYR A 233 46.22 -17.98 -8.79
N SER A 234 46.99 -18.35 -7.76
CA SER A 234 48.30 -19.03 -7.83
C SER A 234 48.44 -20.22 -8.81
N ASN A 235 47.34 -20.85 -9.21
CA ASN A 235 47.36 -21.98 -10.16
C ASN A 235 47.04 -21.60 -11.61
N ALA A 236 46.68 -20.34 -11.88
CA ALA A 236 46.29 -19.88 -13.20
C ALA A 236 47.49 -19.57 -14.09
N LYS A 237 47.42 -20.03 -15.34
CA LYS A 237 48.37 -19.68 -16.40
C LYS A 237 48.19 -18.20 -16.80
N PRO A 238 49.19 -17.55 -17.42
CA PRO A 238 49.13 -16.12 -17.75
C PRO A 238 47.85 -15.66 -18.48
N ASP A 239 47.37 -16.42 -19.47
CA ASP A 239 46.17 -16.05 -20.25
C ASP A 239 44.87 -16.15 -19.43
N GLU A 240 44.78 -17.17 -18.58
CA GLU A 240 43.66 -17.38 -17.66
C GLU A 240 43.65 -16.31 -16.56
N LEU A 241 44.82 -16.04 -15.96
CA LEU A 241 45.01 -15.00 -14.97
C LEU A 241 44.57 -13.63 -15.50
N ASN A 242 44.97 -13.28 -16.73
CA ASN A 242 44.58 -12.02 -17.34
C ASN A 242 43.05 -11.89 -17.49
N THR A 243 42.39 -12.97 -17.91
CA THR A 243 40.95 -12.99 -18.12
C THR A 243 40.17 -12.92 -16.81
N GLU A 244 40.56 -13.72 -15.82
CA GLU A 244 39.85 -13.80 -14.53
C GLU A 244 40.11 -12.57 -13.67
N THR A 245 41.31 -11.99 -13.71
CA THR A 245 41.59 -10.72 -13.02
C THR A 245 40.74 -9.59 -13.58
N ARG A 246 40.58 -9.51 -14.91
CA ARG A 246 39.68 -8.53 -15.55
C ARG A 246 38.25 -8.69 -15.08
N LYS A 247 37.72 -9.92 -15.15
CA LYS A 247 36.35 -10.23 -14.71
C LYS A 247 36.16 -9.84 -13.25
N LYS A 248 37.11 -10.19 -12.39
CA LYS A 248 37.04 -9.88 -10.97
C LYS A 248 37.01 -8.37 -10.72
N LEU A 249 37.82 -7.58 -11.42
CA LEU A 249 37.78 -6.12 -11.26
C LEU A 249 36.44 -5.52 -11.73
N ILE A 250 35.82 -6.08 -12.78
CA ILE A 250 34.47 -5.67 -13.21
C ILE A 250 33.44 -5.95 -12.12
N GLU A 251 33.49 -7.12 -11.47
CA GLU A 251 32.63 -7.43 -10.32
C GLU A 251 32.84 -6.41 -9.19
N LEU A 252 34.09 -6.05 -8.89
CA LEU A 252 34.40 -5.07 -7.83
C LEU A 252 33.90 -3.65 -8.15
N GLN A 253 33.60 -3.32 -9.42
CA GLN A 253 32.99 -2.01 -9.76
C GLN A 253 31.52 -1.92 -9.35
N SER A 254 30.86 -3.05 -9.11
CA SER A 254 29.48 -3.10 -8.62
C SER A 254 29.37 -3.02 -7.09
N GLN A 255 30.47 -2.65 -6.40
CA GLN A 255 30.47 -2.48 -4.95
C GLN A 255 29.72 -1.21 -4.58
N GLY A 256 28.49 -1.43 -4.17
CA GLY A 256 27.56 -0.47 -3.62
C GLY A 256 26.33 -1.29 -3.34
N GLY A 257 26.08 -1.61 -2.07
CA GLY A 257 24.94 -2.42 -1.69
C GLY A 257 23.69 -1.64 -2.06
N VAL A 258 23.05 -2.03 -3.16
CA VAL A 258 21.74 -1.51 -3.54
C VAL A 258 20.75 -2.60 -3.21
N GLU A 259 20.25 -2.53 -1.98
CA GLU A 259 19.14 -3.37 -1.54
C GLU A 259 17.86 -2.65 -1.97
N VAL A 260 17.29 -3.10 -3.09
CA VAL A 260 15.96 -2.66 -3.50
C VAL A 260 14.98 -3.72 -3.02
N THR A 261 14.30 -3.44 -1.91
CA THR A 261 13.16 -4.25 -1.48
C THR A 261 11.91 -3.68 -2.11
N ILE A 262 11.33 -4.44 -3.04
CA ILE A 262 10.07 -4.10 -3.71
C ILE A 262 8.97 -4.93 -3.07
N THR A 263 8.11 -4.30 -2.28
CA THR A 263 6.92 -4.94 -1.71
C THR A 263 5.70 -4.47 -2.51
N ASP A 264 5.57 -4.98 -3.73
CA ASP A 264 4.44 -4.69 -4.60
C ASP A 264 3.82 -6.00 -5.12
N ASN A 265 2.56 -6.23 -4.79
CA ASN A 265 1.80 -7.41 -5.22
C ASN A 265 1.26 -7.28 -6.65
N THR A 266 1.52 -6.16 -7.34
CA THR A 266 1.09 -5.91 -8.73
C THR A 266 2.24 -6.06 -9.74
N LEU A 267 3.49 -5.96 -9.31
CA LEU A 267 4.67 -6.17 -10.14
C LEU A 267 5.15 -7.64 -10.10
N SER A 268 5.21 -8.27 -11.27
CA SER A 268 5.73 -9.64 -11.45
C SER A 268 7.05 -9.59 -12.21
N MET A 269 8.17 -9.37 -11.51
CA MET A 269 9.51 -9.42 -12.10
C MET A 269 10.04 -10.84 -12.07
N ASP A 270 10.96 -11.19 -12.96
CA ASP A 270 11.66 -12.47 -12.97
C ASP A 270 13.14 -12.29 -12.59
N VAL A 271 13.74 -13.32 -11.99
CA VAL A 271 15.18 -13.29 -11.69
C VAL A 271 15.96 -13.12 -13.00
N GLY A 272 16.83 -12.11 -13.06
CA GLY A 272 17.54 -11.70 -14.27
C GLY A 272 16.93 -10.51 -15.02
N ASP A 273 15.74 -10.04 -14.66
CA ASP A 273 15.25 -8.72 -15.08
C ASP A 273 16.10 -7.59 -14.52
N THR A 274 15.96 -6.38 -15.07
CA THR A 274 16.71 -5.21 -14.61
C THR A 274 15.80 -4.17 -14.00
N VAL A 275 16.26 -3.54 -12.93
CA VAL A 275 15.57 -2.50 -12.19
C VAL A 275 16.44 -1.26 -12.13
N THR A 276 15.89 -0.10 -12.49
CA THR A 276 16.56 1.19 -12.32
C THR A 276 16.06 1.87 -11.06
N GLY A 277 16.96 2.05 -10.09
CA GLY A 277 16.74 2.92 -8.94
C GLY A 277 17.26 4.32 -9.19
N ARG A 278 16.52 5.34 -8.74
CA ARG A 278 16.95 6.75 -8.72
C ARG A 278 17.00 7.25 -7.30
N ASP A 279 18.19 7.63 -6.82
CA ASP A 279 18.31 8.45 -5.62
C ASP A 279 18.32 9.93 -6.03
N ASN A 280 17.18 10.60 -5.88
CA ASN A 280 17.01 12.01 -6.23
C ASN A 280 17.85 12.97 -5.36
N ARG A 281 18.29 12.54 -4.17
CA ARG A 281 19.12 13.35 -3.27
C ARG A 281 20.59 13.30 -3.67
N LEU A 282 21.06 12.14 -4.14
CA LEU A 282 22.44 11.96 -4.59
C LEU A 282 22.60 12.13 -6.12
N GLY A 283 21.51 12.22 -6.88
CA GLY A 283 21.52 12.30 -8.34
C GLY A 283 21.99 11.01 -9.02
N ILE A 284 21.93 9.88 -8.31
CA ILE A 284 22.42 8.58 -8.78
C ILE A 284 21.27 7.84 -9.48
N THR A 285 21.52 7.39 -10.70
CA THR A 285 20.67 6.42 -11.39
C THR A 285 21.46 5.13 -11.57
N LEU A 286 20.98 4.02 -11.01
CA LEU A 286 21.64 2.73 -11.11
C LEU A 286 20.68 1.67 -11.63
N THR A 287 21.07 0.96 -12.68
CA THR A 287 20.36 -0.21 -13.20
C THR A 287 21.02 -1.48 -12.69
N VAL A 288 20.26 -2.31 -11.97
CA VAL A 288 20.74 -3.57 -11.37
C VAL A 288 19.86 -4.76 -11.77
N PRO A 289 20.40 -5.98 -11.88
CA PRO A 289 19.57 -7.16 -12.12
C PRO A 289 18.81 -7.59 -10.86
N VAL A 290 17.60 -8.15 -11.01
CA VAL A 290 16.89 -8.88 -9.96
C VAL A 290 17.65 -10.16 -9.68
N ALA A 291 18.23 -10.27 -8.49
CA ALA A 291 19.10 -11.38 -8.12
C ALA A 291 18.38 -12.48 -7.37
N LYS A 292 17.44 -12.13 -6.49
CA LYS A 292 16.63 -13.09 -5.72
C LYS A 292 15.15 -12.69 -5.73
N LYS A 293 14.27 -13.69 -5.74
CA LYS A 293 12.84 -13.54 -5.48
C LYS A 293 12.51 -14.34 -4.22
N ILE A 294 11.83 -13.70 -3.27
CA ILE A 294 11.39 -14.26 -1.99
C ILE A 294 9.86 -14.24 -1.99
N VAL A 295 9.26 -15.38 -1.70
CA VAL A 295 7.82 -15.61 -1.84
C VAL A 295 7.31 -16.15 -0.52
N LYS A 296 6.44 -15.37 0.11
CA LYS A 296 5.77 -15.76 1.35
C LYS A 296 4.29 -15.90 1.10
N SER A 297 3.70 -16.98 1.59
CA SER A 297 2.26 -17.16 1.53
C SER A 297 1.72 -17.69 2.85
N SER A 298 0.68 -17.04 3.37
CA SER A 298 0.02 -17.42 4.61
C SER A 298 -1.47 -17.13 4.52
N GLY A 299 -2.31 -18.10 4.87
CA GLY A 299 -3.78 -17.95 4.81
C GLY A 299 -4.31 -17.56 3.42
N GLY A 300 -3.65 -18.00 2.36
CA GLY A 300 -4.00 -17.69 0.97
C GLY A 300 -3.67 -16.27 0.49
N ILE A 301 -2.97 -15.47 1.30
CA ILE A 301 -2.35 -14.19 0.91
C ILE A 301 -0.93 -14.47 0.43
N LEU A 302 -0.56 -13.94 -0.73
CA LEU A 302 0.78 -14.07 -1.32
C LEU A 302 1.49 -12.71 -1.22
N SER A 303 2.74 -12.73 -0.77
CA SER A 303 3.67 -11.60 -0.76
C SER A 303 4.91 -12.02 -1.55
N VAL A 304 5.38 -11.12 -2.41
CA VAL A 304 6.60 -11.33 -3.19
C VAL A 304 7.53 -10.17 -2.94
N ASP A 305 8.73 -10.47 -2.46
CA ASP A 305 9.81 -9.53 -2.26
C ASP A 305 10.95 -9.87 -3.23
N TYR A 306 11.75 -8.87 -3.59
CA TYR A 306 12.85 -9.01 -4.53
C TYR A 306 14.12 -8.45 -3.90
N GLU A 307 15.26 -9.11 -4.14
CA GLU A 307 16.58 -8.53 -3.91
C GLU A 307 17.20 -8.23 -5.27
N CYS A 308 17.49 -6.96 -5.53
CA CYS A 308 18.15 -6.52 -6.75
C CYS A 308 19.62 -6.20 -6.46
N GLY A 309 20.48 -6.23 -7.48
CA GLY A 309 21.92 -5.98 -7.32
C GLY A 309 22.74 -7.25 -7.26
N THR A 310 24.02 -7.13 -6.92
CA THR A 310 24.85 -8.28 -6.64
C THR A 310 24.39 -8.87 -5.31
N ALA A 311 23.57 -9.93 -5.37
CA ALA A 311 23.33 -10.81 -4.23
C ALA A 311 24.66 -11.46 -3.85
N SER A 312 25.39 -10.76 -2.99
CA SER A 312 26.52 -11.23 -2.20
C SER A 312 27.03 -10.00 -1.44
N GLY A 313 26.35 -9.68 -0.35
CA GLY A 313 26.93 -8.94 0.77
C GLY A 313 28.01 -9.75 1.50
N ASP A 314 28.55 -10.81 0.90
CA ASP A 314 29.80 -11.40 1.37
C ASP A 314 30.92 -10.41 1.09
N THR A 315 31.41 -9.79 2.16
CA THR A 315 32.81 -9.42 2.29
C THR A 315 33.64 -10.71 2.15
N THR A 316 33.77 -11.22 0.91
CA THR A 316 34.75 -12.27 0.63
C THR A 316 36.10 -11.69 1.01
N SER A 317 36.63 -12.21 2.11
CA SER A 317 38.00 -12.06 2.53
C SER A 317 38.90 -12.22 1.31
N LEU A 318 39.52 -11.11 0.88
CA LEU A 318 40.47 -11.03 -0.23
C LEU A 318 41.84 -11.64 0.13
N SER A 319 41.84 -12.71 0.94
CA SER A 319 43.01 -13.50 1.30
C SER A 319 42.60 -14.90 1.76
N GLY A 320 41.79 -15.60 0.96
CA GLY A 320 41.57 -17.03 1.10
C GLY A 320 42.67 -17.80 0.39
N SER A 321 43.75 -18.15 1.10
CA SER A 321 44.71 -19.14 0.63
C SER A 321 43.96 -20.44 0.34
N ALA A 322 43.97 -20.89 -0.91
CA ALA A 322 43.55 -22.24 -1.26
C ALA A 322 44.37 -23.23 -0.42
N GLU A 323 43.69 -24.12 0.31
CA GLU A 323 44.33 -25.16 1.11
C GLU A 323 45.22 -26.04 0.23
N SER A 324 46.53 -25.80 0.30
CA SER A 324 47.56 -26.70 -0.18
C SER A 324 47.85 -27.70 0.94
N ASN A 325 47.47 -28.95 0.72
CA ASN A 325 47.81 -30.08 1.57
C ASN A 325 49.34 -30.29 1.55
N GLY A 326 50.04 -29.80 2.57
CA GLY A 326 51.49 -29.89 2.68
C GLY A 326 51.95 -29.81 4.13
N SER A 327 52.13 -30.97 4.76
CA SER A 327 52.81 -31.11 6.04
C SER A 327 54.25 -30.57 5.96
N THR A 328 54.64 -29.72 6.91
CA THR A 328 55.84 -29.87 7.77
C THR A 328 55.92 -28.67 8.74
N GLY A 329 56.22 -28.97 10.01
CA GLY A 329 56.06 -28.01 11.11
C GLY A 329 57.11 -26.90 11.19
N SER A 330 56.74 -25.85 11.91
CA SER A 330 57.62 -25.14 12.87
C SER A 330 56.77 -24.13 13.63
N GLY A 331 57.03 -23.97 14.93
CA GLY A 331 56.28 -23.09 15.82
C GLY A 331 56.38 -21.63 15.39
N GLY A 332 55.26 -21.07 14.94
CA GLY A 332 55.06 -19.65 14.73
C GLY A 332 53.86 -19.19 15.54
N SER A 333 54.09 -18.31 16.53
CA SER A 333 53.03 -17.62 17.26
C SER A 333 52.32 -16.64 16.31
N GLY A 334 51.33 -17.13 15.55
CA GLY A 334 50.51 -16.31 14.65
C GLY A 334 49.43 -15.55 15.43
N ALA A 335 49.40 -14.24 15.27
CA ALA A 335 48.24 -13.42 15.62
C ALA A 335 47.36 -13.32 14.37
N TYR A 336 46.10 -13.75 14.48
CA TYR A 336 45.13 -13.66 13.41
C TYR A 336 44.24 -12.44 13.66
N TYR A 337 44.18 -11.53 12.69
CA TYR A 337 43.25 -10.40 12.69
C TYR A 337 42.06 -10.79 11.82
N ALA A 338 40.96 -11.17 12.45
CA ALA A 338 39.65 -11.22 11.80
C ALA A 338 38.96 -9.87 12.03
N ASP A 339 38.05 -9.48 11.14
CA ASP A 339 37.39 -8.17 11.21
C ASP A 339 36.79 -7.92 12.61
N GLY A 340 37.42 -6.97 13.29
CA GLY A 340 37.24 -6.58 14.67
C GLY A 340 37.34 -7.65 15.77
N VAL A 341 38.06 -8.75 15.55
CA VAL A 341 38.45 -9.70 16.60
C VAL A 341 39.93 -10.09 16.43
N THR A 342 40.74 -9.78 17.42
CA THR A 342 42.13 -10.24 17.50
C THR A 342 42.15 -11.61 18.17
N ILE A 343 42.53 -12.65 17.44
CA ILE A 343 42.73 -13.99 18.00
C ILE A 343 44.23 -14.24 18.17
N THR A 344 44.65 -14.41 19.42
CA THR A 344 46.03 -14.72 19.80
C THR A 344 46.13 -16.15 20.34
N MET A 345 47.03 -16.96 19.79
CA MET A 345 47.44 -18.22 20.41
C MET A 345 48.64 -18.01 21.31
N ARG A 346 48.54 -18.41 22.59
CA ARG A 346 49.68 -18.61 23.48
C ARG A 346 49.51 -19.91 24.24
N ASN A 347 50.58 -20.71 24.32
CA ASN A 347 50.63 -21.97 25.10
C ASN A 347 49.42 -22.90 24.84
N ASN A 348 49.14 -23.21 23.57
CA ASN A 348 47.99 -24.02 23.14
C ASN A 348 46.60 -23.50 23.55
N THR A 349 46.50 -22.28 24.06
CA THR A 349 45.23 -21.64 24.41
C THR A 349 44.94 -20.52 23.41
N PHE A 350 43.75 -20.58 22.81
CA PHE A 350 43.23 -19.51 21.97
C PHE A 350 42.60 -18.43 22.85
N SER A 351 42.98 -17.17 22.64
CA SER A 351 42.34 -16.01 23.27
C SER A 351 41.83 -15.08 22.17
N ALA A 352 40.55 -14.73 22.21
CA ALA A 352 39.92 -13.82 21.27
C ALA A 352 39.55 -12.51 21.99
N VAL A 353 40.00 -11.38 21.45
CA VAL A 353 39.71 -10.04 21.97
C VAL A 353 38.97 -9.26 20.89
N VAL A 354 37.74 -8.84 21.18
CA VAL A 354 36.96 -7.96 20.30
C VAL A 354 37.64 -6.59 20.24
N THR A 355 37.82 -6.04 19.04
CA THR A 355 38.44 -4.72 18.88
C THR A 355 37.49 -3.61 19.32
N PRO A 356 38.03 -2.46 19.77
CA PRO A 356 37.22 -1.30 20.13
C PRO A 356 36.24 -0.88 19.02
N SER A 357 36.62 -0.97 17.74
CA SER A 357 35.74 -0.61 16.61
C SER A 357 34.42 -1.40 16.57
N ARG A 358 34.43 -2.71 16.83
CA ARG A 358 33.19 -3.50 16.88
C ARG A 358 32.36 -3.21 18.12
N VAL A 359 32.99 -2.77 19.20
CA VAL A 359 32.29 -2.28 20.39
C VAL A 359 31.65 -0.92 20.09
N ASP A 360 32.33 -0.05 19.34
CA ASP A 360 31.84 1.26 18.93
C ASP A 360 30.63 1.14 17.97
N ASP A 361 30.63 0.18 17.04
CA ASP A 361 29.49 -0.08 16.14
C ASP A 361 28.25 -0.58 16.91
N VAL A 362 28.46 -1.46 17.88
CA VAL A 362 27.39 -1.94 18.77
C VAL A 362 26.89 -0.79 19.65
N GLU A 363 27.78 0.05 20.18
CA GLU A 363 27.43 1.24 20.96
C GLU A 363 26.63 2.24 20.13
N LYS A 364 27.03 2.47 18.87
CA LYS A 364 26.29 3.34 17.94
C LYS A 364 24.91 2.78 17.64
N THR A 365 24.82 1.49 17.33
CA THR A 365 23.53 0.80 17.10
C THR A 365 22.62 0.92 18.32
N ALA A 366 23.18 0.77 19.53
CA ALA A 366 22.44 0.92 20.77
C ALA A 366 21.96 2.37 21.00
N LYS A 367 22.79 3.38 20.69
CA LYS A 367 22.41 4.80 20.77
C LYS A 367 21.33 5.16 19.76
N ASP A 368 21.41 4.66 18.55
CA ASP A 368 20.42 4.89 17.49
C ASP A 368 19.08 4.24 17.89
N ALA A 369 19.11 3.00 18.39
CA ALA A 369 17.91 2.32 18.91
C ALA A 369 17.29 3.06 20.11
N TYR A 370 18.11 3.56 21.04
CA TYR A 370 17.63 4.35 22.18
C TYR A 370 17.02 5.69 21.73
N THR A 371 17.63 6.36 20.77
CA THR A 371 17.13 7.62 20.21
C THR A 371 15.78 7.40 19.51
N LEU A 372 15.67 6.35 18.71
CA LEU A 372 14.42 5.96 18.06
C LEU A 372 13.32 5.66 19.09
N ALA A 373 13.63 4.88 20.13
CA ALA A 373 12.68 4.56 21.20
C ALA A 373 12.25 5.81 21.99
N SER A 374 13.19 6.74 22.23
CA SER A 374 12.91 8.02 22.89
C SER A 374 11.99 8.90 22.03
N ASN A 375 12.21 8.94 20.72
CA ASN A 375 11.37 9.70 19.78
C ASN A 375 9.95 9.13 19.76
N TYR A 376 9.79 7.80 19.67
CA TYR A 376 8.45 7.18 19.76
C TYR A 376 7.77 7.45 21.09
N SER A 377 8.51 7.44 22.20
CA SER A 377 7.95 7.77 23.52
C SER A 377 7.43 9.21 23.57
N ALA A 378 8.13 10.16 22.93
CA ALA A 378 7.71 11.55 22.83
C ALA A 378 6.47 11.71 21.93
N GLU A 379 6.41 11.01 20.78
CA GLU A 379 5.25 11.00 19.90
C GLU A 379 4.01 10.41 20.58
N ILE A 380 4.17 9.29 21.29
CA ILE A 380 3.10 8.68 22.10
C ILE A 380 2.61 9.65 23.17
N GLY A 381 3.53 10.35 23.85
CA GLY A 381 3.19 11.38 24.84
C GLY A 381 2.36 12.51 24.23
N LYS A 382 2.74 12.99 23.04
CA LYS A 382 1.98 14.01 22.30
C LYS A 382 0.60 13.52 21.90
N ALA A 383 0.48 12.30 21.36
CA ALA A 383 -0.79 11.71 20.99
C ALA A 383 -1.75 11.55 22.19
N GLN A 384 -1.22 11.16 23.36
CA GLN A 384 -2.01 11.11 24.59
C GLN A 384 -2.49 12.51 25.03
N GLN A 385 -1.63 13.52 24.93
CA GLN A 385 -1.97 14.90 25.27
C GLN A 385 -3.03 15.47 24.32
N ASP A 386 -2.91 15.23 23.02
CA ASP A 386 -3.90 15.64 22.00
C ASP A 386 -5.25 14.95 22.23
N SER A 387 -5.25 13.66 22.59
CA SER A 387 -6.46 12.93 22.97
C SER A 387 -7.14 13.52 24.20
N ILE A 388 -6.37 13.87 25.25
CA ILE A 388 -6.91 14.50 26.46
C ILE A 388 -7.50 15.89 26.13
N ALA A 389 -6.80 16.68 25.30
CA ALA A 389 -7.27 18.00 24.87
C ALA A 389 -8.58 17.90 24.07
N ALA A 390 -8.69 16.92 23.17
CA ALA A 390 -9.92 16.68 22.40
C ALA A 390 -11.10 16.27 23.30
N ILE A 391 -10.87 15.42 24.29
CA ILE A 391 -11.90 15.03 25.27
C ILE A 391 -12.36 16.23 26.10
N ALA A 392 -11.41 17.07 26.55
CA ALA A 392 -11.70 18.29 27.29
C ALA A 392 -12.51 19.30 26.46
N ALA A 393 -12.12 19.52 25.19
CA ALA A 393 -12.85 20.39 24.27
C ALA A 393 -14.28 19.89 24.03
N ALA A 394 -14.47 18.58 23.84
CA ALA A 394 -15.81 17.99 23.72
C ALA A 394 -16.65 18.18 24.99
N ALA A 395 -16.05 18.06 26.19
CA ALA A 395 -16.75 18.32 27.44
C ALA A 395 -17.15 19.80 27.58
N MET A 396 -16.28 20.73 27.18
CA MET A 396 -16.60 22.16 27.14
C MET A 396 -17.77 22.48 26.19
N ASN A 397 -17.80 21.86 25.01
CA ASN A 397 -18.88 22.04 24.05
C ASN A 397 -20.22 21.49 24.57
N VAL A 398 -20.20 20.37 25.31
CA VAL A 398 -21.43 19.87 25.96
C VAL A 398 -21.88 20.85 27.03
N ALA A 399 -20.95 21.34 27.87
CA ALA A 399 -21.28 22.31 28.92
C ALA A 399 -21.85 23.62 28.38
N SER A 400 -21.35 24.12 27.25
CA SER A 400 -21.88 25.35 26.62
C SER A 400 -23.29 25.16 26.08
N ILE A 401 -23.64 23.97 25.58
CA ILE A 401 -25.01 23.64 25.17
C ILE A 401 -25.91 23.47 26.40
N THR A 402 -25.42 22.84 27.47
CA THR A 402 -26.19 22.66 28.72
C THR A 402 -26.57 23.97 29.38
N THR A 403 -25.78 25.03 29.23
CA THR A 403 -26.10 26.36 29.77
C THR A 403 -26.97 27.21 28.85
N ALA A 404 -27.18 26.80 27.59
CA ALA A 404 -27.99 27.51 26.61
C ALA A 404 -29.48 27.12 26.73
N THR A 405 -30.23 27.78 27.61
CA THR A 405 -31.69 27.57 27.69
C THR A 405 -32.37 27.93 26.37
N PRO A 406 -33.30 27.10 25.85
CA PRO A 406 -34.00 25.99 26.53
C PRO A 406 -33.39 24.60 26.28
N LEU A 407 -32.21 24.51 25.67
CA LEU A 407 -31.55 23.24 25.36
C LEU A 407 -30.79 22.73 26.58
N SER A 408 -30.64 21.40 26.65
CA SER A 408 -29.68 20.77 27.54
C SER A 408 -28.99 19.63 26.83
N ALA A 409 -27.70 19.44 27.11
CA ALA A 409 -26.92 18.34 26.58
C ALA A 409 -26.30 17.53 27.72
N SER A 410 -26.12 16.23 27.48
CA SER A 410 -25.39 15.33 28.36
C SER A 410 -24.56 14.36 27.52
N ARG A 411 -23.42 13.91 28.06
CA ARG A 411 -22.51 12.98 27.39
C ARG A 411 -22.41 11.69 28.18
N ASN A 412 -22.57 10.55 27.50
CA ASN A 412 -22.35 9.22 28.05
C ASN A 412 -21.34 8.47 27.15
N GLY A 413 -20.08 8.42 27.56
CA GLY A 413 -19.00 7.87 26.74
C GLY A 413 -18.82 8.67 25.43
N GLN A 414 -19.05 8.01 24.29
CA GLN A 414 -18.96 8.62 22.96
C GLN A 414 -20.29 9.21 22.45
N ALA A 415 -21.42 8.92 23.11
CA ALA A 415 -22.72 9.43 22.72
C ALA A 415 -23.03 10.78 23.39
N VAL A 416 -23.66 11.68 22.64
CA VAL A 416 -24.21 12.95 23.14
C VAL A 416 -25.72 12.91 23.01
N HIS A 417 -26.43 13.13 24.12
CA HIS A 417 -27.88 13.28 24.14
C HIS A 417 -28.24 14.75 24.32
N ILE A 418 -29.08 15.26 23.42
CA ILE A 418 -29.57 16.64 23.44
C ILE A 418 -31.08 16.59 23.68
N THR A 419 -31.55 17.40 24.62
CA THR A 419 -32.98 17.57 24.90
C THR A 419 -33.31 19.06 24.92
N ALA A 420 -34.59 19.38 24.72
CA ALA A 420 -35.09 20.74 24.80
C ALA A 420 -36.25 20.77 25.79
N THR A 421 -36.29 21.79 26.64
CA THR A 421 -37.43 22.02 27.52
C THR A 421 -38.60 22.54 26.68
N GLU A 422 -39.73 21.82 26.72
CA GLU A 422 -40.96 22.28 26.08
C GLU A 422 -41.48 23.55 26.76
N ALA A 423 -42.07 24.46 25.97
CA ALA A 423 -42.70 25.64 26.53
C ALA A 423 -44.04 25.27 27.17
N THR A 424 -44.32 25.84 28.34
CA THR A 424 -45.60 25.70 29.04
C THR A 424 -46.26 27.07 29.18
N ALA A 425 -47.52 27.12 29.63
CA ALA A 425 -48.21 28.39 29.87
C ALA A 425 -47.49 29.27 30.93
N GLU A 426 -46.80 28.64 31.87
CA GLU A 426 -46.15 29.28 33.02
C GLU A 426 -44.62 29.41 32.86
N GLY A 427 -44.01 28.73 31.88
CA GLY A 427 -42.54 28.68 31.72
C GLY A 427 -42.09 28.66 30.26
N SER A 428 -41.07 29.47 29.96
CA SER A 428 -40.46 29.51 28.62
C SER A 428 -39.68 28.23 28.34
N GLY A 429 -39.76 27.76 27.10
CA GLY A 429 -39.02 26.62 26.56
C GLY A 429 -38.54 26.96 25.15
N LEU A 430 -38.84 26.09 24.18
CA LEU A 430 -38.60 26.36 22.74
C LEU A 430 -39.28 27.64 22.19
N MET A 431 -40.27 28.17 22.90
CA MET A 431 -40.88 29.48 22.68
C MET A 431 -41.14 30.17 24.02
N SER A 432 -41.44 31.46 23.98
CA SER A 432 -41.75 32.21 25.20
C SER A 432 -43.04 31.67 25.84
N ALA A 433 -43.12 31.70 27.18
CA ALA A 433 -44.38 31.36 27.89
C ALA A 433 -45.56 32.23 27.42
N ALA A 434 -45.29 33.47 27.01
CA ALA A 434 -46.29 34.38 26.48
C ALA A 434 -46.86 33.91 25.15
N ASP A 435 -46.02 33.43 24.24
CA ASP A 435 -46.47 32.92 22.94
C ASP A 435 -47.13 31.56 23.10
N LYS A 436 -46.66 30.71 24.02
CA LYS A 436 -47.35 29.44 24.34
C LYS A 436 -48.76 29.70 24.88
N ARG A 437 -48.94 30.67 25.78
CA ARG A 437 -50.28 31.07 26.26
C ARG A 437 -51.19 31.58 25.15
N LYS A 438 -50.66 32.35 24.21
CA LYS A 438 -51.44 32.79 23.03
C LYS A 438 -51.86 31.60 22.18
N LEU A 439 -50.92 30.70 21.89
CA LEU A 439 -51.16 29.50 21.08
C LEU A 439 -52.22 28.59 21.73
N ASP A 440 -52.07 28.30 23.02
CA ASP A 440 -53.03 27.48 23.79
C ASP A 440 -54.41 28.14 23.91
N GLY A 441 -54.45 29.47 23.90
CA GLY A 441 -55.69 30.25 23.91
C GLY A 441 -56.45 30.25 22.59
N LEU A 442 -55.82 29.86 21.47
CA LEU A 442 -56.48 29.87 20.15
C LEU A 442 -57.56 28.80 20.03
N GLU A 443 -57.38 27.62 20.64
CA GLU A 443 -58.42 26.57 20.62
C GLU A 443 -59.71 26.98 21.35
N ASN A 444 -59.62 27.97 22.25
CA ASN A 444 -60.74 28.50 23.02
C ASN A 444 -61.17 29.91 22.60
N TYR A 445 -60.71 30.41 21.45
CA TYR A 445 -61.07 31.74 20.99
C TYR A 445 -62.52 31.77 20.45
N ALA A 446 -63.44 32.25 21.29
CA ALA A 446 -64.77 32.67 20.85
C ALA A 446 -64.74 34.18 20.55
N LEU A 447 -64.97 34.56 19.29
CA LEU A 447 -65.11 35.97 18.91
C LEU A 447 -66.37 36.54 19.60
N PRO A 448 -66.24 37.46 20.59
CA PRO A 448 -67.39 37.97 21.33
C PRO A 448 -68.28 38.82 20.41
N ALA A 449 -69.57 38.97 20.74
CA ALA A 449 -70.43 39.89 20.02
C ALA A 449 -69.95 41.34 20.20
N ALA A 450 -69.87 42.10 19.11
CA ALA A 450 -69.51 43.51 19.17
C ALA A 450 -70.58 44.30 19.93
N THR A 451 -70.15 45.16 20.85
CA THR A 451 -71.00 46.15 21.51
C THR A 451 -70.35 47.53 21.44
N ILE A 452 -71.05 48.59 21.87
CA ILE A 452 -70.48 49.94 21.97
C ILE A 452 -69.29 50.04 22.94
N ALA A 453 -69.09 49.03 23.81
CA ALA A 453 -68.03 48.99 24.81
C ALA A 453 -67.03 47.83 24.62
N THR A 454 -67.28 46.93 23.68
CA THR A 454 -66.47 45.71 23.49
C THR A 454 -66.24 45.44 22.01
N LEU A 455 -64.97 45.41 21.60
CA LEU A 455 -64.59 44.98 20.27
C LEU A 455 -64.88 43.49 20.10
N GLY A 456 -65.56 43.14 19.00
CA GLY A 456 -66.04 41.79 18.73
C GLY A 456 -66.49 41.61 17.29
N GLY A 457 -67.07 40.45 16.98
CA GLY A 457 -67.68 40.17 15.69
C GLY A 457 -69.09 40.73 15.60
N VAL A 458 -69.43 41.28 14.43
CA VAL A 458 -70.82 41.55 14.04
C VAL A 458 -71.25 40.41 13.14
N ARG A 459 -72.33 39.71 13.51
CA ARG A 459 -72.98 38.74 12.64
C ARG A 459 -74.16 39.42 11.95
N PRO A 460 -74.10 39.67 10.62
CA PRO A 460 -75.23 40.21 9.87
C PRO A 460 -76.46 39.31 10.05
N ASP A 461 -77.63 39.92 10.25
CA ASP A 461 -78.90 39.19 10.41
C ASP A 461 -79.52 38.79 9.06
N GLY A 462 -78.98 39.32 7.96
CA GLY A 462 -79.47 39.08 6.61
C GLY A 462 -80.69 39.94 6.25
N SER A 463 -81.10 40.90 7.09
CA SER A 463 -82.22 41.78 6.83
C SER A 463 -81.89 43.25 7.14
N THR A 464 -81.60 43.60 8.39
CA THR A 464 -81.25 44.97 8.78
C THR A 464 -79.79 45.28 8.50
N ILE A 465 -78.92 44.28 8.62
CA ILE A 465 -77.51 44.34 8.23
C ILE A 465 -77.25 43.16 7.28
N THR A 466 -76.84 43.45 6.04
CA THR A 466 -76.53 42.43 5.03
C THR A 466 -75.09 42.50 4.57
N VAL A 467 -74.52 41.37 4.13
CA VAL A 467 -73.18 41.28 3.55
C VAL A 467 -73.28 40.59 2.20
N ASN A 468 -72.78 41.23 1.14
CA ASN A 468 -72.77 40.65 -0.20
C ASN A 468 -71.55 39.73 -0.43
N GLU A 469 -71.49 39.07 -1.59
CA GLU A 469 -70.44 38.10 -1.93
C GLU A 469 -69.02 38.71 -1.94
N ASP A 470 -68.89 40.02 -2.13
CA ASP A 470 -67.61 40.75 -2.10
C ASP A 470 -67.21 41.23 -0.68
N GLY A 471 -68.01 40.91 0.34
CA GLY A 471 -67.74 41.27 1.73
C GLY A 471 -68.15 42.70 2.14
N VAL A 472 -68.95 43.40 1.33
CA VAL A 472 -69.44 44.74 1.66
C VAL A 472 -70.61 44.65 2.65
N ILE A 473 -70.46 45.29 3.80
CA ILE A 473 -71.51 45.43 4.82
C ILE A 473 -72.43 46.59 4.43
N THR A 474 -73.74 46.34 4.35
CA THR A 474 -74.77 47.38 4.18
C THR A 474 -75.76 47.35 5.34
N ALA A 475 -76.17 48.53 5.80
CA ALA A 475 -77.16 48.71 6.84
C ALA A 475 -78.42 49.35 6.27
N HIS A 476 -79.57 48.71 6.49
CA HIS A 476 -80.89 49.21 6.13
C HIS A 476 -81.60 49.72 7.38
N ALA A 477 -82.13 50.95 7.33
CA ALA A 477 -82.92 51.49 8.42
C ALA A 477 -84.29 50.78 8.49
N THR A 478 -84.53 49.97 9.52
CA THR A 478 -85.90 49.55 9.86
C THR A 478 -86.60 50.73 10.50
N SER A 479 -87.58 51.30 9.82
CA SER A 479 -88.32 52.49 10.19
C SER A 479 -89.24 52.28 11.41
N THR A 480 -88.64 52.12 12.60
CA THR A 480 -89.37 52.15 13.88
C THR A 480 -88.79 53.17 14.88
N GLY A 481 -87.99 54.13 14.42
CA GLY A 481 -87.59 55.25 15.27
C GLY A 481 -86.80 56.33 14.53
N ASN A 482 -87.40 57.52 14.39
CA ASN A 482 -86.79 58.77 13.93
C ASN A 482 -86.48 58.92 12.42
N GLY A 483 -87.42 58.53 11.56
CA GLY A 483 -87.68 59.32 10.34
C GLY A 483 -88.47 60.59 10.71
N ILE A 484 -88.36 61.66 9.92
CA ILE A 484 -89.01 62.96 10.18
C ILE A 484 -90.50 62.74 10.49
N LEU A 485 -90.90 62.91 11.76
CA LEU A 485 -92.28 62.71 12.18
C LEU A 485 -93.07 63.97 11.81
N PHE A 486 -93.84 63.91 10.72
CA PHE A 486 -94.75 64.99 10.35
C PHE A 486 -95.85 65.09 11.41
N PRO A 487 -96.15 66.26 12.00
CA PRO A 487 -97.23 66.37 12.99
C PRO A 487 -98.61 66.07 12.36
N VAL A 488 -99.58 65.64 13.16
CA VAL A 488 -100.99 65.53 12.72
C VAL A 488 -101.48 66.92 12.29
N GLY A 489 -102.13 67.00 11.13
CA GLY A 489 -102.49 68.24 10.45
C GLY A 489 -101.42 68.76 9.47
N TYR A 490 -100.27 68.08 9.34
CA TYR A 490 -99.28 68.43 8.34
C TYR A 490 -99.74 68.04 6.94
N VAL A 491 -99.53 68.94 5.98
CA VAL A 491 -100.01 68.77 4.61
C VAL A 491 -98.84 68.60 3.65
N VAL A 492 -98.88 67.55 2.84
CA VAL A 492 -97.96 67.28 1.74
C VAL A 492 -98.73 67.36 0.42
N MET A 493 -98.13 67.99 -0.59
CA MET A 493 -98.67 67.97 -1.96
C MET A 493 -97.71 67.20 -2.86
N ASN A 494 -98.23 66.23 -3.61
CA ASN A 494 -97.47 65.54 -4.65
C ASN A 494 -98.25 65.51 -5.97
N THR A 495 -97.52 65.40 -7.07
CA THR A 495 -98.12 65.35 -8.42
C THR A 495 -98.45 63.93 -8.88
N THR A 496 -98.08 62.91 -8.10
CA THR A 496 -98.23 61.49 -8.48
C THR A 496 -99.52 60.86 -7.96
N GLY A 497 -100.15 61.41 -6.92
CA GLY A 497 -101.30 60.83 -6.25
C GLY A 497 -100.96 59.69 -5.27
N SER A 498 -99.67 59.39 -5.09
CA SER A 498 -99.22 58.32 -4.19
C SER A 498 -99.46 58.70 -2.73
N ASP A 499 -100.02 57.78 -1.95
CA ASP A 499 -100.20 57.97 -0.51
C ASP A 499 -98.83 58.13 0.19
N PRO A 500 -98.57 59.27 0.87
CA PRO A 500 -97.32 59.50 1.60
C PRO A 500 -97.02 58.48 2.70
N ALA A 501 -98.01 57.70 3.16
CA ALA A 501 -97.82 56.62 4.11
C ALA A 501 -96.75 55.61 3.65
N ASN A 502 -96.57 55.41 2.35
CA ASN A 502 -95.62 54.45 1.81
C ASN A 502 -94.15 54.85 2.04
N ASP A 503 -93.86 56.15 2.05
CA ASP A 503 -92.51 56.67 2.20
C ASP A 503 -92.23 57.14 3.64
N PHE A 504 -93.25 57.66 4.31
CA PHE A 504 -93.10 58.33 5.61
C PHE A 504 -93.81 57.62 6.77
N GLY A 505 -94.63 56.62 6.51
CA GLY A 505 -95.50 55.99 7.51
C GLY A 505 -96.60 56.92 8.03
N GLY A 506 -97.45 56.40 8.92
CA GLY A 506 -98.62 57.11 9.48
C GLY A 506 -99.89 56.98 8.64
N VAL A 507 -100.98 57.58 9.13
CA VAL A 507 -102.29 57.63 8.45
C VAL A 507 -102.44 58.99 7.78
N TRP A 508 -102.64 58.96 6.47
CA TRP A 508 -102.82 60.14 5.65
C TRP A 508 -104.18 60.08 4.96
N GLU A 509 -104.83 61.23 4.86
CA GLU A 509 -106.13 61.35 4.21
C GLU A 509 -106.03 62.38 3.08
N GLU A 510 -106.46 61.98 1.89
CA GLU A 510 -106.44 62.88 0.73
C GLU A 510 -107.49 63.99 0.90
N ARG A 511 -107.05 65.24 0.76
CA ARG A 511 -107.91 66.42 0.82
C ARG A 511 -108.21 66.95 -0.58
N PRO A 512 -109.46 67.39 -0.85
CA PRO A 512 -109.82 67.99 -2.13
C PRO A 512 -108.90 69.18 -2.45
N SER A 513 -108.26 69.14 -3.63
CA SER A 513 -107.25 70.10 -4.07
C SER A 513 -107.53 70.55 -5.51
N LEU A 514 -107.36 71.84 -5.80
CA LEU A 514 -107.41 72.39 -7.15
C LEU A 514 -105.99 72.40 -7.75
N GLY A 515 -105.40 71.21 -7.94
CA GLY A 515 -104.03 71.03 -8.42
C GLY A 515 -103.44 69.68 -8.05
N ALA A 516 -102.17 69.67 -7.61
CA ALA A 516 -101.48 68.48 -7.12
C ALA A 516 -102.25 67.80 -5.97
N HIS A 517 -102.16 66.48 -5.87
CA HIS A 517 -102.83 65.70 -4.83
C HIS A 517 -102.33 66.12 -3.46
N MET A 518 -103.25 66.48 -2.58
CA MET A 518 -102.96 67.03 -1.26
C MET A 518 -103.33 66.00 -0.21
N TRP A 519 -102.39 65.68 0.66
CA TRP A 519 -102.57 64.70 1.73
C TRP A 519 -102.32 65.38 3.07
N GLU A 520 -103.26 65.22 3.99
CA GLU A 520 -103.13 65.67 5.37
C GLU A 520 -102.88 64.47 6.28
N ARG A 521 -101.91 64.57 7.18
CA ARG A 521 -101.67 63.52 8.17
C ARG A 521 -102.75 63.56 9.24
N THR A 522 -103.48 62.46 9.42
CA THR A 522 -104.56 62.34 10.41
C THR A 522 -104.21 61.42 11.58
N GLY A 523 -103.16 60.57 11.47
CA GLY A 523 -102.75 59.63 12.51
C GLY A 523 -101.30 59.17 12.45
#